data_AF-A0A6I9WAR5-F1
#
_entry.id   AF-A0A6I9WAR5-F1
#
_cell.length_a   1.000
_cell.length_b   1.000
_cell.length_c   1.000
_cell.angle_alpha   90.00
_cell.angle_beta   90.00
_cell.angle_gamma   90.00
#
_symmetry.space_group_name_H-M   'P 1'
#
loop_
_entity.id
_entity.type
_entity.pdbx_description
1 polymer ?
#
loop_
_entity_poly.entity_id
_entity_poly.type
_entity_poly.pdbx_seq_one_letter_code
_entity_poly.pdbx_strand_id
1 'polypeptide(L)'
;MSTNYTNIILLIMVTTCAATPIFLLTSEATFAHPAVLINSAMEDNLPNQLRNNFYKNPNIAASLAKESWFIDKEMQVIDRETDKIPREKVYSMLHNAGLARK
;
A
#
# COMPACT_ATOMS: atom_id res chain seq x y z
N MET A 1 -55.51 -6.60 7.77
CA MET A 1 -54.68 -5.99 6.70
C MET A 1 -53.38 -5.34 7.18
N SER A 2 -53.22 -4.95 8.45
CA SER A 2 -52.06 -4.16 8.93
C SER A 2 -50.80 -5.00 9.23
N THR A 3 -50.97 -6.22 9.74
CA THR A 3 -49.86 -7.09 10.20
C THR A 3 -48.93 -7.59 9.09
N ASN A 4 -49.44 -7.70 7.86
CA ASN A 4 -48.63 -8.15 6.71
C ASN A 4 -47.63 -7.07 6.28
N TYR A 5 -48.00 -5.79 6.34
CA TYR A 5 -47.11 -4.69 6.00
C TYR A 5 -45.99 -4.52 7.02
N THR A 6 -46.30 -4.67 8.32
CA THR A 6 -45.28 -4.61 9.38
C THR A 6 -44.23 -5.71 9.22
N ASN A 7 -44.65 -6.94 8.90
CA ASN A 7 -43.72 -8.05 8.66
C ASN A 7 -42.89 -7.87 7.39
N ILE A 8 -43.47 -7.32 6.32
CA ILE A 8 -42.75 -7.03 5.06
C ILE A 8 -41.70 -5.94 5.28
N ILE A 9 -42.04 -4.87 6.00
CA ILE A 9 -41.10 -3.78 6.31
C ILE A 9 -39.96 -4.28 7.20
N LEU A 10 -40.25 -5.14 8.18
CA LEU A 10 -39.24 -5.77 9.04
C LEU A 10 -38.28 -6.65 8.22
N LEU A 11 -38.81 -7.43 7.26
CA LEU A 11 -38.00 -8.30 6.40
C LEU A 11 -37.08 -7.51 5.47
N ILE A 12 -37.53 -6.36 4.96
CA ILE A 12 -36.73 -5.47 4.11
C ILE A 12 -35.61 -4.82 4.92
N MET A 13 -35.90 -4.31 6.13
CA MET A 13 -34.89 -3.70 7.02
C MET A 13 -33.80 -4.69 7.45
N VAL A 14 -34.18 -5.94 7.74
CA VAL A 14 -33.22 -6.99 8.14
C VAL A 14 -32.34 -7.44 6.96
N THR A 15 -32.90 -7.51 5.75
CA THR A 15 -32.11 -7.88 4.56
C THR A 15 -31.19 -6.76 4.09
N THR A 16 -31.56 -5.49 4.21
CA THR A 16 -30.66 -4.36 3.92
C THR A 16 -29.54 -4.23 4.95
N CYS A 17 -29.78 -4.57 6.22
CA CYS A 17 -28.74 -4.51 7.27
C CYS A 17 -27.79 -5.71 7.26
N ALA A 18 -28.20 -6.87 6.73
CA ALA A 18 -27.33 -8.05 6.64
C ALA A 18 -26.51 -8.12 5.34
N ALA A 19 -26.87 -7.36 4.29
CA ALA A 19 -26.17 -7.34 3.00
C ALA A 19 -25.04 -6.29 2.90
N THR A 20 -24.85 -5.44 3.92
CA THR A 20 -23.79 -4.41 3.94
C THR A 20 -22.79 -4.64 5.07
N PRO A 21 -21.96 -5.70 4.97
CA PRO A 21 -20.56 -5.44 5.27
C PRO A 21 -19.56 -6.08 4.30
N ILE A 22 -19.99 -6.66 3.17
CA ILE A 22 -19.02 -7.24 2.21
C ILE A 22 -18.35 -6.14 1.35
N PHE A 23 -19.05 -5.02 1.10
CA PHE A 23 -18.49 -3.90 0.30
C PHE A 23 -17.63 -2.90 1.08
N LEU A 24 -17.50 -3.02 2.40
CA LEU A 24 -16.59 -2.17 3.19
C LEU A 24 -15.23 -2.81 3.47
N LEU A 25 -14.99 -4.04 2.99
CA LEU A 25 -13.68 -4.70 3.06
C LEU A 25 -12.69 -4.17 2.01
N THR A 26 -13.07 -3.21 1.17
CA THR A 26 -12.11 -2.53 0.28
C THR A 26 -11.48 -1.34 0.99
N SER A 27 -10.47 -1.64 1.80
CA SER A 27 -9.14 -1.10 1.57
C SER A 27 -8.25 -1.83 2.55
N GLU A 28 -7.54 -2.84 2.07
CA GLU A 28 -6.14 -2.94 2.50
C GLU A 28 -5.51 -1.58 2.19
N ALA A 29 -5.65 -0.64 3.11
CA ALA A 29 -4.79 0.53 3.19
C ALA A 29 -3.44 -0.04 3.58
N THR A 30 -2.79 -0.68 2.60
CA THR A 30 -1.41 -1.14 2.61
C THR A 30 -0.60 0.12 2.81
N PHE A 31 -0.35 0.48 4.07
CA PHE A 31 0.43 1.66 4.40
C PHE A 31 1.77 1.51 3.69
N ALA A 32 1.96 2.32 2.64
CA ALA A 32 3.22 2.32 1.91
C ALA A 32 4.34 2.62 2.89
N HIS A 33 5.42 1.85 2.80
CA HIS A 33 6.60 2.05 3.64
C HIS A 33 7.00 3.54 3.63
N PRO A 34 7.40 4.15 4.76
CA PRO A 34 7.72 5.58 4.84
C PRO A 34 8.70 6.04 3.75
N ALA A 35 9.71 5.22 3.43
CA ALA A 35 10.64 5.49 2.34
C ALA A 35 9.98 5.64 0.96
N VAL A 36 8.93 4.87 0.67
CA VAL A 36 8.16 4.98 -0.60
C VAL A 36 7.40 6.29 -0.65
N LEU A 37 6.80 6.71 0.47
CA LEU A 37 6.10 7.99 0.57
C LEU A 37 7.05 9.17 0.37
N ILE A 38 8.22 9.13 1.03
CA ILE A 38 9.25 10.17 0.88
C ILE A 38 9.75 10.24 -0.56
N ASN A 39 10.03 9.08 -1.17
CA ASN A 39 10.48 9.03 -2.56
C ASN A 39 9.40 9.57 -3.52
N SER A 40 8.13 9.20 -3.32
CA SER A 40 7.02 9.73 -4.13
C SER A 40 6.93 11.25 -4.02
N ALA A 41 6.99 11.80 -2.79
CA ALA A 41 6.96 13.23 -2.58
C ALA A 41 8.17 13.94 -3.21
N MET A 42 9.35 13.31 -3.19
CA MET A 42 10.54 13.84 -3.86
C MET A 42 10.39 13.80 -5.39
N GLU A 43 9.90 12.68 -5.94
CA GLU A 43 9.59 12.52 -7.36
C GLU A 43 8.55 13.53 -7.85
N ASP A 44 7.61 13.92 -6.98
CA ASP A 44 6.61 14.94 -7.30
C ASP A 44 7.22 16.33 -7.53
N ASN A 45 8.39 16.60 -6.95
CA ASN A 45 9.10 17.85 -7.14
C ASN A 45 10.05 17.84 -8.36
N LEU A 46 10.21 16.71 -9.05
CA LEU A 46 11.11 16.62 -10.21
C LEU A 46 10.50 17.30 -11.46
N PRO A 47 11.34 17.88 -12.33
CA PRO A 47 10.92 18.33 -13.66
C PRO A 47 10.30 17.20 -14.47
N ASN A 48 9.31 17.52 -15.32
CA ASN A 48 8.54 16.53 -16.08
C ASN A 48 9.39 15.54 -16.89
N GLN A 49 10.57 15.96 -17.36
CA GLN A 49 11.50 15.12 -18.12
C GLN A 49 12.13 14.00 -17.27
N LEU A 50 12.23 14.20 -15.96
CA LEU A 50 12.83 13.26 -15.00
C LEU A 50 11.77 12.50 -14.20
N ARG A 51 10.48 12.84 -14.34
CA ARG A 51 9.40 12.15 -13.66
C ARG A 51 9.13 10.80 -14.32
N ASN A 52 8.89 9.79 -13.49
CA ASN A 52 8.48 8.48 -13.96
C ASN A 52 7.07 8.54 -14.58
N ASN A 53 6.95 8.31 -15.89
CA ASN A 53 5.67 8.28 -16.59
C ASN A 53 4.96 6.93 -16.49
N PHE A 54 5.65 5.88 -16.02
CA PHE A 54 5.15 4.51 -15.99
C PHE A 54 3.88 4.37 -15.15
N TYR A 55 3.84 5.01 -13.98
CA TYR A 55 2.71 4.97 -13.06
C TYR A 55 1.55 5.92 -13.43
N LYS A 56 1.68 6.74 -14.48
CA LYS A 56 0.60 7.64 -14.93
C LYS A 56 -0.54 6.90 -15.62
N ASN A 57 -0.29 5.70 -16.14
CA ASN A 57 -1.32 4.88 -16.76
C ASN A 57 -2.09 4.11 -15.67
N PRO A 58 -3.40 4.36 -15.50
CA PRO A 58 -4.18 3.73 -14.44
C PRO A 58 -4.26 2.20 -14.59
N ASN A 59 -4.20 1.68 -15.82
CA ASN A 59 -4.19 0.23 -16.06
C ASN A 59 -2.87 -0.41 -15.62
N ILE A 60 -1.74 0.27 -15.87
CA ILE A 60 -0.42 -0.22 -15.44
C ILE A 60 -0.33 -0.20 -13.91
N ALA A 61 -0.74 0.89 -13.28
CA ALA A 61 -0.76 1.01 -11.83
C ALA A 61 -1.65 -0.07 -11.17
N ALA A 62 -2.83 -0.33 -11.74
CA ALA A 62 -3.75 -1.35 -11.23
C ALA A 62 -3.25 -2.79 -11.44
N SER A 63 -2.44 -3.05 -12.48
CA SER A 63 -1.87 -4.37 -12.75
C SER A 63 -0.63 -4.70 -11.91
N LEU A 64 0.19 -3.71 -11.56
CA LEU A 64 1.39 -3.91 -10.72
C LEU A 64 1.07 -4.22 -9.26
N ALA A 65 -0.08 -3.75 -8.76
CA ALA A 65 -0.48 -3.91 -7.37
C ALA A 65 -0.96 -5.34 -7.01
N LYS A 66 -0.99 -6.27 -7.96
CA LYS A 66 -1.68 -7.56 -7.84
C LYS A 66 -0.81 -8.78 -7.50
N GLU A 67 0.40 -8.59 -6.99
CA GLU A 67 1.43 -9.62 -6.70
C GLU A 67 2.46 -9.78 -7.83
N SER A 68 3.75 -9.68 -7.49
CA SER A 68 4.90 -9.95 -8.37
C SER A 68 5.40 -11.42 -8.30
N TRP A 69 4.81 -12.27 -7.46
CA TRP A 69 5.14 -13.69 -7.35
C TRP A 69 3.88 -14.56 -7.19
N PHE A 70 3.87 -15.71 -7.87
CA PHE A 70 2.76 -16.68 -7.90
C PHE A 70 2.42 -17.36 -6.56
N ILE A 71 3.05 -16.96 -5.46
CA ILE A 71 2.93 -17.60 -4.14
C ILE A 71 2.81 -16.48 -3.11
N ASP A 72 2.03 -16.71 -2.05
CA ASP A 72 1.76 -15.92 -0.82
C ASP A 72 2.98 -15.36 -0.04
N LYS A 73 4.16 -15.29 -0.67
CA LYS A 73 5.42 -14.88 -0.05
C LYS A 73 5.79 -13.43 -0.34
N GLU A 74 5.07 -12.74 -1.21
CA GLU A 74 5.29 -11.32 -1.44
C GLU A 74 4.44 -10.48 -0.53
N MET A 75 4.96 -10.29 0.69
CA MET A 75 4.37 -9.36 1.63
C MET A 75 4.93 -7.96 1.36
N GLN A 76 4.07 -6.95 1.43
CA GLN A 76 4.51 -5.56 1.47
C GLN A 76 5.54 -5.38 2.58
N VAL A 77 6.66 -4.73 2.26
CA VAL A 77 7.70 -4.45 3.25
C VAL A 77 7.22 -3.35 4.19
N ILE A 78 6.77 -3.73 5.38
CA ILE A 78 6.31 -2.79 6.41
C ILE A 78 7.49 -2.31 7.28
N ASP A 79 8.34 -3.23 7.71
CA ASP A 79 9.56 -2.96 8.48
C ASP A 79 10.77 -3.50 7.72
N ARG A 80 11.74 -2.64 7.44
CA ARG A 80 12.99 -3.02 6.79
C ARG A 80 14.02 -3.32 7.87
N GLU A 81 14.50 -4.56 7.93
CA GLU A 81 15.62 -4.92 8.82
C GLU A 81 16.86 -4.02 8.61
N THR A 82 17.07 -3.53 7.39
CA THR A 82 18.15 -2.58 7.08
C THR A 82 18.00 -1.24 7.81
N ASP A 83 16.77 -0.79 8.09
CA ASP A 83 16.53 0.49 8.76
C ASP A 83 16.91 0.42 10.25
N LYS A 84 17.04 -0.79 10.81
CA LYS A 84 17.57 -1.05 12.16
C LYS A 84 19.09 -0.84 12.25
N ILE A 85 19.79 -0.75 11.12
CA ILE A 85 21.24 -0.58 11.08
C ILE A 85 21.57 0.92 10.91
N PRO A 86 22.23 1.56 11.90
CA PRO A 86 22.62 2.97 11.80
C PRO A 86 23.55 3.23 10.61
N ARG A 87 23.33 4.32 9.88
CA ARG A 87 24.11 4.66 8.67
C ARG A 87 25.57 4.95 9.00
N GLU A 88 25.85 5.48 10.18
CA GLU A 88 27.19 5.74 10.71
C GLU A 88 27.97 4.44 10.89
N LYS A 89 27.27 3.37 11.30
CA LYS A 89 27.86 2.03 11.44
C LYS A 89 28.20 1.42 10.08
N VAL A 90 27.34 1.62 9.09
CA VAL A 90 27.63 1.20 7.71
C VAL A 90 28.84 1.97 7.17
N TYR A 91 28.88 3.29 7.38
CA TYR A 91 30.01 4.12 6.96
C TYR A 91 31.32 3.70 7.60
N SER A 92 31.35 3.45 8.92
CA SER A 92 32.58 3.04 9.61
C SER A 92 33.09 1.67 9.12
N MET A 93 32.19 0.73 8.84
CA MET A 93 32.56 -0.55 8.23
C MET A 93 33.18 -0.37 6.84
N LEU A 94 32.56 0.44 5.98
CA LEU A 94 33.07 0.70 4.62
C LEU A 94 34.39 1.47 4.63
N HIS A 95 34.55 2.41 5.57
CA HIS A 95 35.79 3.16 5.74
C HIS A 95 36.95 2.24 6.17
N ASN A 96 36.71 1.40 7.17
CA ASN A 96 37.71 0.44 7.66
C ASN A 96 38.08 -0.62 6.61
N ALA A 97 37.15 -0.95 5.70
CA ALA A 97 37.40 -1.82 4.56
C ALA A 97 38.14 -1.12 3.39
N GLY A 98 38.42 0.18 3.49
CA GLY A 98 39.05 0.96 2.42
C GLY A 98 38.13 1.30 1.25
N LEU A 99 36.82 1.12 1.39
CA LEU A 99 35.81 1.34 0.34
C LEU A 99 35.17 2.72 0.37
N ALA A 100 35.24 3.43 1.50
CA ALA A 100 34.77 4.80 1.65
C ALA A 100 35.92 5.74 2.02
N ARG A 101 36.13 6.79 1.23
CA ARG A 101 37.09 7.86 1.52
C ARG A 101 36.34 9.08 2.08
N LYS A 102 36.99 9.73 3.04
CA LYS A 102 36.52 10.95 3.71
C LYS A 102 36.49 12.12 2.74
#